data_AF-A0AAV9JB51-F1
#
_entry.id   AF-A0AAV9JB51-F1
#
_cell.length_a   1.000
_cell.length_b   1.000
_cell.length_c   1.000
_cell.angle_alpha   90.00
_cell.angle_beta   90.00
_cell.angle_gamma   90.00
#
_symmetry.space_group_name_H-M   'P 1'
#
loop_
_entity.id
_entity.type
_entity.pdbx_description
1 polymer ?
#
loop_
_entity_poly.entity_id
_entity_poly.type
_entity_poly.pdbx_seq_one_letter_code
_entity_poly.pdbx_strand_id
1 'polypeptide(L)'
;MANETELRRYTADEQIFSGGILYIGPGNGEVICSVHRDLICTSSKWLERINPLNFTEFTLQGAKIWAINSYISWLYTGTISSKETSATMGSAAKWSEDPEYGTLAELYNLGKRVEDDGFTAAVTDAFITKLRERKVVGPGYLPGSKAIDTIFTAHPSTDPMARLILDSYVKEGGLRDLSGKESVVNPRFVQELACMLLGTRTKPHGGRGLKDLDKCDFHQHAKGVKCDVETLARKRKRGD
;
A
#
# COMPACT_ATOMS: atom_id res chain seq x y z
N MET A 1 37.19 -20.07 -23.65
CA MET A 1 36.23 -20.99 -24.28
C MET A 1 34.98 -20.98 -23.42
N ALA A 2 33.85 -20.65 -24.03
CA ALA A 2 32.59 -20.36 -23.35
C ALA A 2 32.03 -21.60 -22.65
N ASN A 3 31.55 -21.43 -21.41
CA ASN A 3 30.63 -22.38 -20.79
C ASN A 3 29.23 -21.91 -21.20
N GLU A 4 28.58 -22.68 -22.07
CA GLU A 4 27.17 -22.54 -22.41
C GLU A 4 26.34 -22.77 -21.16
N THR A 5 25.81 -21.69 -20.61
CA THR A 5 24.74 -21.75 -19.62
C THR A 5 23.48 -22.22 -20.36
N GLU A 6 23.06 -23.46 -20.09
CA GLU A 6 21.77 -23.99 -20.53
C GLU A 6 20.65 -23.05 -20.05
N LEU A 7 20.14 -22.24 -20.98
CA LEU A 7 18.88 -21.53 -20.83
C LEU A 7 17.76 -22.57 -20.79
N ARG A 8 17.29 -22.90 -19.59
CA ARG A 8 16.01 -23.58 -19.39
C ARG A 8 14.92 -22.72 -20.00
N ARG A 9 14.46 -23.10 -21.19
CA ARG A 9 13.20 -22.64 -21.76
C ARG A 9 12.08 -23.16 -20.88
N TYR A 10 11.51 -22.29 -20.05
CA TYR A 10 10.20 -22.50 -19.45
C TYR A 10 9.15 -22.02 -20.44
N THR A 11 8.16 -22.86 -20.71
CA THR A 11 7.01 -22.56 -21.54
C THR A 11 6.16 -21.52 -20.83
N ALA A 12 5.99 -20.34 -21.46
CA ALA A 12 5.01 -19.36 -21.04
C ALA A 12 3.62 -20.02 -21.10
N ASP A 13 2.99 -20.25 -19.95
CA ASP A 13 1.54 -20.36 -19.91
C ASP A 13 1.02 -18.98 -20.36
N GLU A 14 0.57 -18.88 -21.61
CA GLU A 14 -0.07 -17.67 -22.12
C GLU A 14 -1.23 -17.32 -21.18
N GLN A 15 -1.09 -16.24 -20.40
CA GLN A 15 -2.25 -15.57 -19.82
C GLN A 15 -3.05 -15.02 -20.99
N ILE A 16 -3.96 -15.84 -21.51
CA ILE A 16 -4.94 -15.43 -22.50
C ILE A 16 -5.88 -14.49 -21.74
N PHE A 17 -5.59 -13.19 -21.81
CA PHE A 17 -6.53 -12.17 -21.39
C PHE A 17 -7.69 -12.18 -22.39
N SER A 18 -8.72 -12.97 -22.08
CA SER A 18 -10.01 -12.83 -22.74
C SER A 18 -10.70 -11.54 -22.28
N GLY A 19 -11.68 -11.09 -23.05
CA GLY A 19 -12.54 -9.98 -22.66
C GLY A 19 -12.18 -8.63 -23.30
N GLY A 20 -13.16 -7.73 -23.31
CA GLY A 20 -13.00 -6.39 -23.87
C GLY A 20 -12.02 -5.52 -23.08
N ILE A 21 -11.62 -4.40 -23.68
CA ILE A 21 -10.79 -3.39 -23.04
C ILE A 21 -11.68 -2.40 -22.28
N LEU A 22 -11.23 -2.00 -21.09
CA LEU A 22 -11.84 -0.96 -20.27
C LEU A 22 -10.87 0.22 -20.16
N TYR A 23 -11.35 1.42 -20.45
CA TYR A 23 -10.58 2.65 -20.37
C TYR A 23 -10.76 3.33 -19.01
N ILE A 24 -9.65 3.79 -18.41
CA ILE A 24 -9.63 4.38 -17.07
C ILE A 24 -9.08 5.80 -17.14
N GLY A 25 -9.79 6.74 -16.52
CA GLY A 25 -9.41 8.15 -16.43
C GLY A 25 -9.64 8.75 -15.03
N PRO A 26 -9.20 9.99 -14.76
CA PRO A 26 -9.32 10.62 -13.45
C PRO A 26 -10.63 11.43 -13.29
N GLY A 27 -11.50 11.49 -14.32
CA GLY A 27 -12.81 12.16 -14.24
C GLY A 27 -13.00 13.40 -15.11
N ASN A 28 -11.97 13.86 -15.83
CA ASN A 28 -11.98 15.04 -16.71
C ASN A 28 -12.25 14.72 -18.19
N GLY A 29 -12.73 13.51 -18.51
CA GLY A 29 -12.86 13.01 -19.88
C GLY A 29 -11.53 12.56 -20.52
N GLU A 30 -10.42 12.63 -19.79
CA GLU A 30 -9.12 12.13 -20.22
C GLU A 30 -9.03 10.63 -19.94
N VAL A 31 -8.85 9.84 -20.99
CA VAL A 31 -8.51 8.43 -20.88
C VAL A 31 -7.00 8.32 -20.72
N ILE A 32 -6.55 7.77 -19.60
CA ILE A 32 -5.12 7.62 -19.29
C ILE A 32 -4.62 6.28 -19.80
N CYS A 33 -5.44 5.24 -19.65
CA CYS A 33 -4.95 3.86 -19.75
C CYS A 33 -6.08 2.89 -20.08
N SER A 34 -5.69 1.74 -20.63
CA SER A 34 -6.54 0.62 -20.96
C SER A 34 -6.16 -0.60 -20.13
N VAL A 35 -7.16 -1.35 -19.65
CA VAL A 35 -6.97 -2.60 -18.92
C VAL A 35 -7.89 -3.68 -19.46
N HIS A 36 -7.43 -4.93 -19.45
CA HIS A 36 -8.30 -6.06 -19.76
C HIS A 36 -9.41 -6.17 -18.71
N ARG A 37 -10.66 -6.23 -19.18
CA ARG A 37 -11.84 -6.29 -18.32
C ARG A 37 -11.78 -7.45 -17.33
N ASP A 38 -11.46 -8.64 -17.82
CA ASP A 38 -11.42 -9.85 -16.99
C ASP A 38 -10.43 -9.69 -15.83
N LEU A 39 -9.30 -9.02 -16.08
CA LEU A 39 -8.26 -8.79 -15.08
C LEU A 39 -8.76 -7.89 -13.94
N ILE A 40 -9.39 -6.77 -14.28
CA ILE A 40 -9.81 -5.80 -13.27
C ILE A 40 -11.09 -6.25 -12.53
N CYS A 41 -12.02 -6.93 -13.23
CA CYS A 41 -13.22 -7.49 -12.63
C CYS A 41 -12.91 -8.65 -11.67
N THR A 42 -11.90 -9.46 -11.97
CA THR A 42 -11.48 -10.54 -11.07
C THR A 42 -10.86 -10.01 -9.78
N SER A 43 -10.28 -8.80 -9.81
CA SER A 43 -9.55 -8.22 -8.68
C SER A 43 -10.44 -7.33 -7.80
N SER A 44 -11.33 -6.53 -8.41
CA SER A 44 -12.12 -5.50 -7.73
C SER A 44 -13.62 -5.88 -7.66
N LYS A 45 -14.13 -6.05 -6.43
CA LYS A 45 -15.55 -6.33 -6.17
C LYS A 45 -16.46 -5.17 -6.57
N TRP A 46 -15.97 -3.93 -6.41
CA TRP A 46 -16.71 -2.76 -6.86
C TRP A 46 -16.94 -2.80 -8.37
N LEU A 47 -15.90 -3.13 -9.14
CA LEU A 47 -15.99 -3.24 -10.60
C LEU A 47 -16.84 -4.43 -11.06
N GLU A 48 -16.81 -5.54 -10.33
CA GLU A 48 -17.74 -6.65 -10.55
C GLU A 48 -19.21 -6.19 -10.38
N ARG A 49 -19.50 -5.45 -9.30
CA ARG A 49 -20.87 -5.00 -8.99
C ARG A 49 -21.44 -4.00 -9.97
N ILE A 50 -20.63 -3.06 -10.48
CA ILE A 50 -21.13 -2.04 -11.43
C ILE A 50 -21.34 -2.60 -12.85
N ASN A 51 -21.18 -3.92 -13.04
CA ASN A 51 -21.37 -4.68 -14.28
C ASN A 51 -20.80 -3.96 -15.50
N PRO A 52 -19.50 -4.11 -15.75
CA PRO A 52 -18.84 -3.23 -16.68
C PRO A 52 -19.17 -3.63 -18.13
N LEU A 53 -19.94 -4.69 -18.40
CA LEU A 53 -20.45 -5.05 -19.74
C LEU A 53 -21.12 -3.88 -20.48
N ASN A 54 -21.67 -2.92 -19.74
CA ASN A 54 -22.32 -1.73 -20.31
C ASN A 54 -21.40 -0.51 -20.43
N PHE A 55 -20.16 -0.59 -19.94
CA PHE A 55 -19.23 0.52 -19.88
C PHE A 55 -17.92 0.19 -20.59
N THR A 56 -17.57 1.00 -21.58
CA THR A 56 -16.24 1.00 -22.21
C THR A 56 -15.24 1.83 -21.41
N GLU A 57 -15.72 2.75 -20.58
CA GLU A 57 -14.88 3.69 -19.83
C GLU A 57 -15.41 3.89 -18.41
N PHE A 58 -14.52 4.10 -17.44
CA PHE A 58 -14.89 4.58 -16.12
C PHE A 58 -13.85 5.54 -15.56
N THR A 59 -14.27 6.32 -14.56
CA THR A 59 -13.41 7.35 -13.97
C THR A 59 -13.19 7.11 -12.48
N LEU A 60 -11.94 7.25 -12.06
CA LEU A 60 -11.53 7.22 -10.66
C LEU A 60 -11.37 8.65 -10.17
N GLN A 61 -12.49 9.31 -9.91
CA GLN A 61 -12.51 10.72 -9.50
C GLN A 61 -11.58 10.98 -8.32
N GLY A 62 -10.71 11.97 -8.46
CA GLY A 62 -9.74 12.37 -7.44
C GLY A 62 -8.58 11.39 -7.22
N ALA A 63 -8.42 10.37 -8.08
CA ALA A 63 -7.21 9.55 -8.08
C ALA A 63 -6.12 10.23 -8.92
N LYS A 64 -4.88 10.17 -8.42
CA LYS A 64 -3.72 10.68 -9.15
C LYS A 64 -3.37 9.74 -10.30
N ILE A 65 -2.99 10.28 -11.45
CA ILE A 65 -2.62 9.52 -12.67
C ILE A 65 -1.60 8.43 -12.35
N TRP A 66 -0.52 8.77 -11.62
CA TRP A 66 0.52 7.82 -11.25
C TRP A 66 0.01 6.68 -10.34
N ALA A 67 -1.00 6.95 -9.50
CA ALA A 67 -1.57 5.95 -8.62
C ALA A 67 -2.41 4.94 -9.42
N ILE A 68 -3.18 5.44 -10.42
CA ILE A 68 -3.90 4.59 -11.39
C ILE A 68 -2.92 3.71 -12.15
N ASN A 69 -1.82 4.27 -12.66
CA ASN A 69 -0.79 3.50 -13.37
C ASN A 69 -0.15 2.43 -12.47
N SER A 70 0.08 2.75 -11.19
CA SER A 70 0.64 1.80 -10.23
C SER A 70 -0.33 0.64 -9.94
N TYR A 71 -1.63 0.94 -9.81
CA TYR A 71 -2.66 -0.07 -9.65
C TYR A 71 -2.75 -0.99 -10.87
N ILE A 72 -2.73 -0.44 -12.08
CA ILE A 72 -2.74 -1.23 -13.31
C ILE A 72 -1.50 -2.10 -13.43
N SER A 73 -0.32 -1.53 -13.14
CA SER A 73 0.92 -2.31 -13.11
C SER A 73 0.79 -3.49 -12.13
N TRP A 74 0.22 -3.27 -10.94
CA TRP A 74 -0.03 -4.35 -9.99
C TRP A 74 -1.07 -5.37 -10.47
N LEU A 75 -2.11 -4.96 -11.20
CA LEU A 75 -3.09 -5.90 -11.77
C LEU A 75 -2.39 -6.92 -12.67
N TYR A 76 -1.50 -6.45 -13.55
CA TYR A 76 -0.77 -7.32 -14.48
C TYR A 76 0.35 -8.10 -13.79
N THR A 77 1.17 -7.45 -12.98
CA THR A 77 2.43 -8.04 -12.47
C THR A 77 2.31 -8.65 -11.08
N GLY A 78 1.27 -8.29 -10.32
CA GLY A 78 1.18 -8.56 -8.89
C GLY A 78 2.20 -7.79 -8.04
N THR A 79 2.91 -6.80 -8.60
CA THR A 79 3.97 -6.05 -7.89
C THR A 79 3.64 -4.58 -7.73
N ILE A 80 4.09 -3.98 -6.62
CA ILE A 80 3.95 -2.55 -6.35
C ILE A 80 5.32 -1.89 -6.46
N SER A 81 5.44 -0.96 -7.40
CA SER A 81 6.62 -0.13 -7.55
C SER A 81 6.48 1.14 -6.72
N SER A 82 6.90 1.09 -5.45
CA SER A 82 6.82 2.22 -4.51
C SER A 82 8.16 2.94 -4.27
N LYS A 83 9.29 2.31 -4.63
CA LYS A 83 10.62 2.86 -4.38
C LYS A 83 10.90 4.04 -5.31
N GLU A 84 11.05 5.21 -4.74
CA GLU A 84 11.45 6.41 -5.48
C GLU A 84 12.97 6.39 -5.71
N THR A 85 13.39 6.30 -6.96
CA THR A 85 14.82 6.25 -7.35
C THR A 85 15.56 7.58 -7.15
N SER A 86 14.83 8.65 -6.80
CA SER A 86 15.33 10.01 -6.64
C SER A 86 15.80 10.29 -5.21
N ALA A 87 16.75 9.51 -4.70
CA ALA A 87 17.49 9.92 -3.50
C ALA A 87 18.64 10.83 -3.92
N THR A 88 18.40 12.14 -3.99
CA THR A 88 19.48 13.13 -4.16
C THR A 88 20.35 13.08 -2.91
N MET A 89 21.48 12.37 -2.98
CA MET A 89 22.50 12.38 -1.93
C MET A 89 22.97 13.83 -1.73
N GLY A 90 22.66 14.43 -0.59
CA GLY A 90 23.30 15.69 -0.21
C GLY A 90 22.49 16.67 0.64
N SER A 91 21.17 16.53 0.77
CA SER A 91 20.44 17.39 1.71
C SER A 91 20.34 16.72 3.08
N ALA A 92 20.99 17.31 4.08
CA ALA A 92 20.77 16.99 5.49
C ALA A 92 19.33 17.38 5.85
N ALA A 93 18.38 16.52 5.51
CA ALA A 93 16.97 16.84 5.60
C ALA A 93 16.45 16.64 7.03
N LYS A 94 16.18 17.77 7.69
CA LYS A 94 15.08 17.98 8.65
C LYS A 94 14.00 16.92 8.45
N TRP A 95 13.75 16.08 9.45
CA TRP A 95 12.61 15.15 9.52
C TRP A 95 12.14 14.72 8.12
N SER A 96 13.06 14.10 7.37
CA SER A 96 12.86 13.87 5.95
C SER A 96 11.70 12.91 5.81
N GLU A 97 10.54 13.41 5.39
CA GLU A 97 9.41 12.57 5.02
C GLU A 97 9.92 11.61 3.95
N ASP A 98 10.06 10.33 4.27
CA ASP A 98 10.34 9.32 3.25
C ASP A 98 9.13 9.33 2.31
N PRO A 99 9.29 9.82 1.07
CA PRO A 99 8.16 10.06 0.17
C PRO A 99 7.43 8.76 -0.17
N GLU A 100 8.10 7.61 -0.02
CA GLU A 100 7.51 6.29 -0.22
C GLU A 100 6.32 6.03 0.69
N TYR A 101 6.32 6.49 1.95
CA TYR A 101 5.16 6.33 2.83
C TYR A 101 3.95 7.12 2.33
N GLY A 102 4.17 8.33 1.81
CA GLY A 102 3.11 9.12 1.19
C GLY A 102 2.56 8.44 -0.06
N THR A 103 3.43 7.87 -0.88
CA THR A 103 3.05 7.09 -2.06
C THR A 103 2.20 5.88 -1.68
N LEU A 104 2.65 5.08 -0.70
CA LEU A 104 1.91 3.89 -0.25
C LEU A 104 0.56 4.25 0.39
N ALA A 105 0.47 5.36 1.13
CA ALA A 105 -0.80 5.82 1.70
C ALA A 105 -1.84 6.17 0.61
N GLU A 106 -1.41 6.84 -0.46
CA GLU A 106 -2.27 7.16 -1.60
C GLU A 106 -2.72 5.90 -2.36
N LEU A 107 -1.82 4.93 -2.56
CA LEU A 107 -2.17 3.64 -3.17
C LEU A 107 -3.16 2.85 -2.31
N TYR A 108 -3.02 2.89 -0.98
CA TYR A 108 -3.98 2.27 -0.07
C TYR A 108 -5.37 2.91 -0.22
N ASN A 109 -5.45 4.25 -0.23
CA ASN A 109 -6.70 4.97 -0.46
C ASN A 109 -7.34 4.62 -1.80
N LEU A 110 -6.53 4.50 -2.86
CA LEU A 110 -7.00 4.06 -4.17
C LEU A 110 -7.59 2.65 -4.09
N GLY A 111 -6.89 1.70 -3.46
CA GLY A 111 -7.35 0.33 -3.26
C GLY A 111 -8.67 0.24 -2.50
N LYS A 112 -8.85 1.05 -1.45
CA LYS A 112 -10.11 1.16 -0.72
C LYS A 112 -11.23 1.70 -1.60
N ARG A 113 -10.94 2.69 -2.45
CA ARG A 113 -11.93 3.28 -3.38
C ARG A 113 -12.39 2.29 -4.44
N VAL A 114 -11.49 1.45 -4.97
CA VAL A 114 -11.84 0.40 -5.94
C VAL A 114 -12.26 -0.91 -5.29
N GLU A 115 -12.34 -0.97 -3.95
CA GLU A 115 -12.68 -2.17 -3.18
C GLU A 115 -11.90 -3.42 -3.62
N ASP A 116 -10.60 -3.25 -3.84
CA ASP A 116 -9.69 -4.34 -4.16
C ASP A 116 -8.91 -4.74 -2.90
N ASP A 117 -9.43 -5.76 -2.22
CA ASP A 117 -8.84 -6.31 -1.00
C ASP A 117 -7.42 -6.86 -1.25
N GLY A 118 -7.17 -7.42 -2.45
CA GLY A 118 -5.86 -7.94 -2.83
C GLY A 118 -4.83 -6.83 -2.98
N PHE A 119 -5.22 -5.72 -3.60
CA PHE A 119 -4.35 -4.57 -3.80
C PHE A 119 -4.05 -3.87 -2.47
N THR A 120 -5.09 -3.63 -1.66
CA THR A 120 -4.91 -3.00 -0.34
C THR A 120 -4.04 -3.84 0.58
N ALA A 121 -4.17 -5.18 0.57
CA ALA A 121 -3.28 -6.08 1.28
C ALA A 121 -1.83 -5.98 0.76
N ALA A 122 -1.62 -5.99 -0.56
CA ALA A 122 -0.29 -5.84 -1.15
C ALA A 122 0.38 -4.51 -0.78
N VAL A 123 -0.38 -3.41 -0.78
CA VAL A 123 0.12 -2.08 -0.34
C VAL A 123 0.48 -2.11 1.16
N THR A 124 -0.35 -2.76 1.98
CA THR A 124 -0.09 -2.92 3.42
C THR A 124 1.19 -3.72 3.66
N ASP A 125 1.40 -4.80 2.91
CA ASP A 125 2.63 -5.59 2.94
C ASP A 125 3.87 -4.77 2.56
N ALA A 126 3.76 -3.93 1.53
CA ALA A 126 4.84 -3.03 1.13
C ALA A 126 5.14 -1.99 2.24
N PHE A 127 4.10 -1.45 2.88
CA PHE A 127 4.22 -0.52 4.00
C PHE A 127 4.91 -1.15 5.22
N ILE A 128 4.52 -2.37 5.60
CA ILE A 128 5.17 -3.13 6.69
C ILE A 128 6.62 -3.44 6.34
N THR A 129 6.88 -3.82 5.08
CA THR A 129 8.25 -4.09 4.60
C THR A 129 9.11 -2.84 4.75
N LYS A 130 8.59 -1.68 4.35
CA LYS A 130 9.25 -0.38 4.51
C LYS A 130 9.52 -0.02 5.98
N LEU A 131 8.54 -0.21 6.88
CA LEU A 131 8.73 -0.03 8.32
C LEU A 131 9.86 -0.91 8.88
N ARG A 132 10.07 -2.09 8.30
CA ARG A 132 11.13 -3.03 8.71
C ARG A 132 12.48 -2.75 8.07
N GLU A 133 12.54 -1.94 7.00
CA GLU A 133 13.79 -1.49 6.38
C GLU A 133 14.52 -0.56 7.36
N ARG A 134 15.23 -1.14 8.34
CA ARG A 134 16.18 -0.39 9.16
C ARG A 134 17.29 0.13 8.27
N LYS A 135 17.31 1.43 7.95
CA LYS A 135 18.57 2.05 7.53
C LYS A 135 19.49 2.08 8.76
N VAL A 136 20.77 2.07 8.49
CA VAL A 136 21.84 2.09 9.50
C VAL A 136 21.96 3.47 10.18
N VAL A 137 21.11 4.44 9.80
CA VAL A 137 21.35 5.87 10.08
C VAL A 137 20.06 6.61 10.47
N GLY A 138 19.81 6.76 11.77
CA GLY A 138 18.99 7.84 12.35
C GLY A 138 17.46 7.66 12.47
N PRO A 139 16.76 8.57 13.18
CA PRO A 139 15.34 8.48 13.59
C PRO A 139 14.29 8.76 12.48
N GLY A 140 14.50 8.27 11.27
CA GLY A 140 13.67 8.59 10.09
C GLY A 140 12.81 7.45 9.53
N TYR A 141 12.45 6.44 10.32
CA TYR A 141 11.78 5.22 9.81
C TYR A 141 10.26 5.24 9.88
N LEU A 142 9.67 6.16 10.63
CA LEU A 142 8.23 6.19 10.81
C LEU A 142 7.54 7.04 9.73
N PRO A 143 6.26 6.75 9.42
CA PRO A 143 5.51 7.50 8.42
C PRO A 143 5.39 8.98 8.78
N GLY A 144 5.84 9.88 7.90
CA GLY A 144 5.76 11.33 8.11
C GLY A 144 4.34 11.91 8.04
N SER A 145 4.22 13.23 8.27
CA SER A 145 2.94 13.96 8.28
C SER A 145 2.10 13.69 7.04
N LYS A 146 2.71 13.72 5.84
CA LYS A 146 1.98 13.43 4.59
C LYS A 146 1.24 12.09 4.61
N ALA A 147 1.90 11.01 5.02
CA ALA A 147 1.28 9.69 5.07
C ALA A 147 0.20 9.62 6.15
N ILE A 148 0.46 10.20 7.32
CA ILE A 148 -0.51 10.30 8.42
C ILE A 148 -1.75 11.05 7.96
N ASP A 149 -1.60 12.23 7.37
CA ASP A 149 -2.71 13.07 6.90
C ASP A 149 -3.51 12.36 5.82
N THR A 150 -2.83 11.74 4.83
CA THR A 150 -3.49 10.99 3.76
C THR A 150 -4.38 9.87 4.31
N ILE A 151 -3.95 9.14 5.35
CA ILE A 151 -4.73 8.04 5.93
C ILE A 151 -5.80 8.55 6.89
N PHE A 152 -5.45 9.40 7.85
CA PHE A 152 -6.36 9.83 8.92
C PHE A 152 -7.44 10.81 8.45
N THR A 153 -7.23 11.49 7.31
CA THR A 153 -8.27 12.28 6.65
C THR A 153 -9.30 11.39 5.97
N ALA A 154 -8.85 10.30 5.33
CA ALA A 154 -9.70 9.44 4.53
C ALA A 154 -10.42 8.36 5.37
N HIS A 155 -9.81 7.92 6.47
CA HIS A 155 -10.26 6.74 7.22
C HIS A 155 -10.38 7.01 8.73
N PRO A 156 -11.26 6.26 9.43
CA PRO A 156 -11.28 6.26 10.88
C PRO A 156 -10.05 5.53 11.45
N SER A 157 -9.74 5.79 12.72
CA SER A 157 -8.63 5.18 13.46
C SER A 157 -8.72 3.65 13.57
N THR A 158 -9.92 3.09 13.35
CA THR A 158 -10.17 1.64 13.33
C THR A 158 -9.77 0.98 12.00
N ASP A 159 -9.46 1.75 10.96
CA ASP A 159 -8.99 1.21 9.70
C ASP A 159 -7.61 0.55 9.87
N PRO A 160 -7.35 -0.60 9.21
CA PRO A 160 -6.10 -1.34 9.41
C PRO A 160 -4.83 -0.55 9.12
N MET A 161 -4.82 0.31 8.10
CA MET A 161 -3.64 1.13 7.80
C MET A 161 -3.44 2.22 8.86
N ALA A 162 -4.52 2.85 9.32
CA ALA A 162 -4.47 3.83 10.41
C ALA A 162 -3.93 3.19 11.70
N ARG A 163 -4.41 1.98 12.01
CA ARG A 163 -3.94 1.18 13.14
C ARG A 163 -2.48 0.75 13.01
N LEU A 164 -2.04 0.35 11.82
CA LEU A 164 -0.64 0.01 11.55
C LEU A 164 0.28 1.21 11.84
N ILE A 165 -0.10 2.40 11.36
CA ILE A 165 0.67 3.63 11.61
C ILE A 165 0.73 3.90 13.12
N LEU A 166 -0.40 3.87 13.83
CA LEU A 166 -0.43 4.07 15.28
C LEU A 166 0.43 3.05 16.03
N ASP A 167 0.27 1.76 15.73
CA ASP A 167 1.03 0.68 16.36
C ASP A 167 2.54 0.84 16.11
N SER A 168 2.95 1.31 14.92
CA SER A 168 4.35 1.59 14.61
C SER A 168 4.92 2.72 15.48
N TYR A 169 4.15 3.79 15.71
CA TYR A 169 4.54 4.90 16.57
C TYR A 169 4.59 4.51 18.05
N VAL A 170 3.61 3.73 18.54
CA VAL A 170 3.59 3.22 19.91
C VAL A 170 4.80 2.33 20.19
N LYS A 171 5.21 1.51 19.20
CA LYS A 171 6.31 0.55 19.37
C LYS A 171 7.71 1.17 19.27
N GLU A 172 7.93 2.15 18.40
CA GLU A 172 9.29 2.63 18.09
C GLU A 172 9.54 4.10 18.45
N GLY A 173 8.61 5.00 18.14
CA GLY A 173 8.86 6.44 18.19
C GLY A 173 8.40 7.13 19.47
N GLY A 174 7.33 6.60 20.08
CA GLY A 174 6.57 7.34 21.09
C GLY A 174 6.22 8.76 20.62
N LEU A 175 6.09 9.70 21.55
CA LEU A 175 5.90 11.12 21.23
C LEU A 175 7.20 11.85 20.88
N ARG A 176 8.37 11.21 21.05
CA ARG A 176 9.67 11.89 20.87
C ARG A 176 9.87 12.33 19.43
N ASP A 177 9.46 11.50 18.47
CA ASP A 177 9.56 11.83 17.06
C ASP A 177 8.61 12.98 16.65
N LEU A 178 7.52 13.15 17.40
CA LEU A 178 6.50 14.18 17.17
C LEU A 178 6.77 15.49 17.90
N SER A 179 7.76 15.53 18.81
CA SER A 179 8.06 16.72 19.62
C SER A 179 8.36 17.93 18.74
N GLY A 180 7.61 19.02 18.94
CA GLY A 180 7.75 20.26 18.18
C GLY A 180 7.12 20.22 16.77
N LYS A 181 6.32 19.19 16.47
CA LYS A 181 5.62 18.98 15.19
C LYS A 181 4.13 18.73 15.38
N GLU A 182 3.63 18.86 16.59
CA GLU A 182 2.26 18.52 16.97
C GLU A 182 1.23 19.35 16.19
N SER A 183 1.59 20.57 15.78
CA SER A 183 0.73 21.46 14.99
C SER A 183 0.64 21.13 13.50
N VAL A 184 1.53 20.28 12.99
CA VAL A 184 1.61 19.91 11.55
C VAL A 184 1.04 18.52 11.30
N VAL A 185 0.82 17.74 12.35
CA VAL A 185 0.32 16.36 12.24
C VAL A 185 -1.20 16.33 12.46
N ASN A 186 -1.90 15.45 11.74
CA ASN A 186 -3.33 15.25 11.89
C ASN A 186 -3.78 15.19 13.37
N PRO A 187 -4.69 16.06 13.82
CA PRO A 187 -5.14 16.08 15.22
C PRO A 187 -5.76 14.76 15.69
N ARG A 188 -6.46 14.04 14.80
CA ARG A 188 -7.05 12.73 15.12
C ARG A 188 -5.96 11.72 15.43
N PHE A 189 -4.89 11.70 14.64
CA PHE A 189 -3.75 10.82 14.90
C PHE A 189 -3.11 11.10 16.26
N VAL A 190 -2.85 12.38 16.58
CA VAL A 190 -2.24 12.77 17.86
C VAL A 190 -3.11 12.34 19.04
N GLN A 191 -4.43 12.57 18.94
CA GLN A 191 -5.39 12.15 19.96
C GLN A 191 -5.37 10.63 20.18
N GLU A 192 -5.45 9.85 19.12
CA GLU A 192 -5.49 8.39 19.19
C GLU A 192 -4.17 7.80 19.69
N LEU A 193 -3.04 8.35 19.23
CA LEU A 193 -1.73 7.97 19.70
C LEU A 193 -1.58 8.23 21.20
N ALA A 194 -2.03 9.39 21.69
CA ALA A 194 -2.02 9.70 23.11
C ALA A 194 -2.86 8.71 23.92
N CYS A 195 -4.08 8.38 23.45
CA CYS A 195 -4.93 7.35 24.07
C CYS A 195 -4.25 5.98 24.13
N MET A 196 -3.64 5.53 23.02
CA MET A 196 -2.94 4.25 22.98
C MET A 196 -1.72 4.22 23.91
N LEU A 197 -0.92 5.29 23.95
CA LEU A 197 0.23 5.41 24.85
C LEU A 197 -0.17 5.44 26.33
N LEU A 198 -1.29 6.07 26.68
CA LEU A 198 -1.83 6.01 28.04
C LEU A 198 -2.29 4.59 28.40
N GLY A 199 -2.94 3.90 27.46
CA GLY A 199 -3.36 2.50 27.63
C GLY A 199 -2.19 1.55 27.86
N THR A 200 -1.06 1.74 27.17
CA THR A 200 0.11 0.85 27.31
C THR A 200 0.90 1.05 28.60
N ARG A 201 0.84 2.22 29.25
CA ARG A 201 1.49 2.46 30.55
C ARG A 201 1.02 1.53 31.66
N THR A 202 -0.17 0.97 31.53
CA THR A 202 -0.76 0.05 32.52
C THR A 202 -0.29 -1.40 32.39
N LYS A 203 0.49 -1.73 31.35
CA LYS A 203 0.95 -3.10 31.09
C LYS A 203 2.48 -3.21 31.24
N PRO A 204 3.01 -4.24 31.93
CA PRO A 204 4.44 -4.45 32.03
C PRO A 204 5.07 -4.62 30.63
N HIS A 205 6.23 -3.99 30.42
CA HIS A 205 6.94 -3.89 29.14
C HIS A 205 7.48 -5.24 28.63
N GLY A 206 6.59 -6.13 28.18
CA GLY A 206 6.92 -7.32 27.38
C GLY A 206 6.77 -7.06 25.87
N GLY A 207 7.10 -5.85 25.41
CA GLY A 207 6.69 -5.33 24.11
C GLY A 207 7.38 -6.02 22.93
N ARG A 208 6.59 -6.74 22.12
CA ARG A 208 6.91 -7.19 20.77
C ARG A 208 7.26 -5.99 19.86
N GLY A 209 8.47 -5.97 19.29
CA GLY A 209 8.96 -4.87 18.44
C GLY A 209 8.29 -4.84 17.06
N LEU A 210 8.70 -3.92 16.16
CA LEU A 210 8.21 -3.91 14.76
C LEU A 210 8.43 -5.26 14.03
N LYS A 211 9.49 -5.99 14.40
CA LYS A 211 9.81 -7.32 13.84
C LYS A 211 8.71 -8.35 14.12
N ASP A 212 7.92 -8.12 15.15
CA ASP A 212 6.87 -9.01 15.63
C ASP A 212 5.47 -8.54 15.19
N LEU A 213 5.37 -7.54 14.30
CA LEU A 213 4.10 -7.24 13.62
C LEU A 213 3.73 -8.45 12.77
N ASP A 214 2.63 -9.13 13.08
CA ASP A 214 2.07 -10.09 12.14
C ASP A 214 1.41 -9.31 11.00
N LYS A 215 1.75 -9.65 9.75
CA LYS A 215 1.16 -9.00 8.57
C LYS A 215 -0.36 -9.17 8.56
N CYS A 216 -0.84 -10.31 9.07
CA CYS A 216 -2.26 -10.64 9.09
C CYS A 216 -3.07 -9.72 10.01
N ASP A 217 -2.45 -9.10 11.02
CA ASP A 217 -3.14 -8.20 11.96
C ASP A 217 -3.71 -6.95 11.25
N PHE A 218 -3.17 -6.61 10.07
CA PHE A 218 -3.51 -5.41 9.31
C PHE A 218 -4.15 -5.70 7.95
N HIS A 219 -4.41 -6.97 7.63
CA HIS A 219 -5.10 -7.35 6.40
C HIS A 219 -6.61 -7.49 6.65
N GLN A 220 -7.42 -7.10 5.66
CA GLN A 220 -8.85 -7.36 5.66
C GLN A 220 -9.11 -8.70 4.99
N HIS A 221 -9.68 -9.66 5.74
CA HIS A 221 -10.05 -10.97 5.23
C HIS A 221 -11.52 -11.24 5.50
N ALA A 222 -12.17 -11.96 4.58
CA ALA A 222 -13.47 -12.54 4.87
C ALA A 222 -13.33 -13.61 5.97
N LYS A 223 -14.37 -13.79 6.78
CA LYS A 223 -14.37 -14.74 7.89
C LYS A 223 -14.01 -16.15 7.41
N GLY A 224 -12.96 -16.73 7.99
CA GLY A 224 -12.49 -18.08 7.66
C GLY A 224 -11.50 -18.17 6.50
N VAL A 225 -11.18 -17.05 5.83
CA VAL A 225 -10.16 -17.00 4.78
C VAL A 225 -8.79 -16.79 5.43
N LYS A 226 -7.82 -17.66 5.11
CA LYS A 226 -6.44 -17.50 5.55
C LYS A 226 -5.78 -16.37 4.76
N CYS A 227 -4.84 -15.67 5.40
CA CYS A 227 -4.00 -14.68 4.75
C CYS A 227 -3.14 -15.38 3.69
N ASP A 228 -3.53 -15.23 2.41
CA ASP A 228 -2.88 -15.91 1.29
C ASP A 228 -2.44 -14.89 0.21
N VAL A 229 -1.91 -13.76 0.67
CA VAL A 229 -1.41 -12.68 -0.21
C VAL A 229 -0.27 -13.19 -1.08
N GLU A 230 0.53 -14.14 -0.58
CA GLU A 230 1.56 -14.80 -1.36
C GLU A 230 0.98 -15.58 -2.55
N THR A 231 -0.20 -16.20 -2.44
CA THR A 231 -0.76 -16.98 -3.56
C THR A 231 -1.40 -16.10 -4.62
N LEU A 232 -1.98 -14.94 -4.27
CA LEU A 232 -2.48 -13.99 -5.28
C LEU A 232 -1.32 -13.36 -6.07
N ALA A 233 -0.26 -12.93 -5.38
CA ALA A 233 0.95 -12.44 -6.04
C ALA A 233 1.67 -13.55 -6.83
N ARG A 234 1.81 -14.77 -6.27
CA ARG A 234 2.43 -15.92 -6.96
C ARG A 234 1.62 -16.42 -8.14
N LYS A 235 0.28 -16.42 -8.09
CA LYS A 235 -0.56 -16.78 -9.25
C LYS A 235 -0.33 -15.82 -10.41
N ARG A 236 -0.11 -14.54 -10.14
CA ARG A 236 0.20 -13.53 -11.16
C ARG A 236 1.65 -13.59 -11.63
N LYS A 237 2.59 -13.89 -10.73
CA LYS A 237 4.03 -13.99 -10.99
C LYS A 237 4.50 -15.33 -11.59
N ARG A 238 3.67 -16.37 -11.57
CA ARG A 238 3.97 -17.70 -12.16
C ARG A 238 3.81 -17.76 -13.69
N GLY A 239 3.50 -16.62 -14.33
CA GLY A 239 3.49 -16.46 -15.78
C GLY A 239 4.72 -15.76 -16.38
N ASP A 240 5.75 -15.44 -15.56
CA ASP A 240 7.05 -14.90 -16.00
C ASP A 240 8.12 -15.98 -16.09
#